data_AF-A0A4Q0T1B2-F1
#
_entry.id   AF-A0A4Q0T1B2-F1
#
_cell.length_a   1.000
_cell.length_b   1.000
_cell.length_c   1.000
_cell.angle_alpha   90.00
_cell.angle_beta   90.00
_cell.angle_gamma   90.00
#
_symmetry.space_group_name_H-M   'P 1'
#
loop_
_entity.id
_entity.type
_entity.pdbx_description
1 polymer ?
#
loop_
_entity_poly.entity_id
_entity_poly.type
_entity_poly.pdbx_seq_one_letter_code
_entity_poly.pdbx_strand_id
1 'polypeptide(L)'
;MKMFGKLIVAAVVVFAVLQVIRPAIPTRPATAEIQAPVEVKQILQKDCYSCHSDQRRLAWFDQIVPAYWLVRHDILTAREHLNFETIGSKPAAAQKSTLFEAVNMIQLGAMPLPQFVRLHPEARVTAEELSTLKAYLAPWSTAPAPASSEPATAAPAPIALASVPPEFNGVPFDPTFESWKPISTTDRGDNNTFRFILGNDIAIKAAQSGNITPWPDGSRFAKVAWQQETSPDGLIRPGKFIQVELMIKDANLYKSTEGWGWGRWRGFDLKPYGTDAKFVTECTTCHLPVKGDDYVYTLPMTQAKVAREEAVNNHAAALPASLPFQPLAWNAITMFVDPKTHTTATLYGNEAAIAAVQPRGGAPTPTTYPEGSVLALVTWVQREDPHWFGGRIPDSVQSVEFVQPNSQIPYRRFTGSALAEDIADPTIATHRAIFVTSLAPARLP
;
A
#
# COMPACT_ATOMS: atom_id res chain seq x y z
N MET A 1 5.81 46.69 43.82
CA MET A 1 6.83 45.73 44.31
C MET A 1 6.28 44.58 45.16
N LYS A 2 5.55 44.82 46.26
CA LYS A 2 5.08 43.73 47.16
C LYS A 2 4.16 42.69 46.49
N MET A 3 3.30 43.11 45.55
CA MET A 3 2.38 42.21 44.84
C MET A 3 3.11 41.34 43.80
N PHE A 4 4.11 41.90 43.13
CA PHE A 4 4.94 41.18 42.16
C PHE A 4 5.80 40.09 42.83
N GLY A 5 6.38 40.37 44.00
CA GLY A 5 7.11 39.36 44.78
C GLY A 5 6.23 38.20 45.24
N LYS A 6 4.98 38.46 45.65
CA LYS A 6 4.01 37.41 46.01
C LYS A 6 3.64 36.53 44.82
N LEU A 7 3.49 37.12 43.62
CA LEU A 7 3.19 36.38 42.40
C LEU A 7 4.35 35.47 41.98
N ILE A 8 5.60 35.93 42.09
CA ILE A 8 6.78 35.09 41.80
C ILE A 8 6.86 33.91 42.77
N VAL A 9 6.69 34.16 44.07
CA VAL A 9 6.71 33.08 45.08
C VAL A 9 5.59 32.07 44.83
N ALA A 10 4.38 32.53 44.52
CA ALA A 10 3.27 31.65 44.17
C ALA A 10 3.58 30.82 42.92
N ALA A 11 4.15 31.42 41.87
CA ALA A 11 4.54 30.71 40.65
C ALA A 11 5.63 29.66 40.91
N VAL A 12 6.64 29.96 41.73
CA VAL A 12 7.70 29.01 42.11
C VAL A 12 7.13 27.84 42.92
N VAL A 13 6.23 28.09 43.87
CA VAL A 13 5.57 27.04 44.66
C VAL A 13 4.71 26.15 43.75
N VAL A 14 3.91 26.73 42.86
CA VAL A 14 3.11 25.97 41.88
C VAL A 14 4.03 25.13 40.99
N PHE A 15 5.10 25.71 40.45
CA PHE A 15 6.06 24.98 39.63
C PHE A 15 6.70 23.81 40.39
N ALA A 16 7.12 24.01 41.64
CA ALA A 16 7.69 22.96 42.48
C ALA A 16 6.69 21.83 42.76
N VAL A 17 5.42 22.16 43.03
CA VAL A 17 4.35 21.16 43.20
C VAL A 17 4.12 20.37 41.92
N LEU A 18 4.11 21.03 40.75
CA LEU A 18 3.95 20.36 39.46
C LEU A 18 5.09 19.37 39.17
N GLN A 19 6.33 19.66 39.59
CA GLN A 19 7.46 18.73 39.41
C GLN A 19 7.29 17.42 40.19
N VAL A 20 6.49 17.39 41.26
CA VAL A 20 6.19 16.16 42.03
C VAL A 20 5.26 15.22 41.25
N ILE A 21 4.39 15.78 40.41
CA ILE A 21 3.44 15.02 39.57
C ILE A 21 4.20 14.52 38.33
N ARG A 22 5.11 13.56 38.52
CA ARG A 22 5.99 13.04 37.47
C ARG A 22 5.91 11.50 37.40
N PRO A 23 4.84 10.92 36.81
CA PRO A 23 4.70 9.47 36.73
C PRO A 23 5.86 8.82 35.98
N ALA A 24 6.44 7.75 36.50
CA ALA A 24 7.62 7.13 35.88
C ALA A 24 7.36 6.64 34.45
N ILE A 25 8.44 6.59 33.65
CA ILE A 25 8.48 5.83 32.39
C ILE A 25 8.93 4.42 32.75
N PRO A 26 8.11 3.37 32.49
CA PRO A 26 8.49 1.99 32.77
C PRO A 26 9.77 1.59 32.03
N THR A 27 10.57 0.73 32.65
CA THR A 27 11.77 0.14 32.05
C THR A 27 11.83 -1.35 32.35
N ARG A 28 12.18 -2.17 31.36
CA ARG A 28 12.36 -3.62 31.48
C ARG A 28 13.77 -4.02 31.07
N PRO A 29 14.30 -5.15 31.59
CA PRO A 29 15.53 -5.71 31.07
C PRO A 29 15.36 -6.11 29.60
N ALA A 30 16.40 -5.91 28.80
CA ALA A 30 16.39 -6.32 27.40
C ALA A 30 16.26 -7.85 27.30
N THR A 31 15.39 -8.32 26.41
CA THR A 31 15.14 -9.77 26.23
C THR A 31 16.12 -10.39 25.24
N ALA A 32 16.45 -9.67 24.17
CA ALA A 32 17.47 -10.02 23.18
C ALA A 32 17.76 -8.78 22.31
N GLU A 33 18.94 -8.74 21.68
CA GLU A 33 19.27 -7.71 20.70
C GLU A 33 18.69 -8.01 19.30
N ILE A 34 18.48 -6.94 18.53
CA ILE A 34 18.11 -7.04 17.12
C ILE A 34 19.24 -7.67 16.28
N GLN A 35 18.86 -8.48 15.31
CA GLN A 35 19.80 -9.16 14.41
C GLN A 35 20.08 -8.29 13.17
N ALA A 36 21.03 -7.36 13.30
CA ALA A 36 21.40 -6.43 12.24
C ALA A 36 22.91 -6.15 12.17
N PRO A 37 23.45 -5.71 11.02
CA PRO A 37 24.81 -5.21 10.88
C PRO A 37 25.13 -4.09 11.87
N VAL A 38 26.41 -3.89 12.16
CA VAL A 38 26.89 -2.92 13.15
C VAL A 38 26.44 -1.50 12.79
N GLU A 39 26.51 -1.15 11.51
CA GLU A 39 26.15 0.16 10.98
C GLU A 39 24.65 0.44 11.21
N VAL A 40 23.81 -0.56 10.97
CA VAL A 40 22.36 -0.46 11.24
C VAL A 40 22.10 -0.32 12.74
N LYS A 41 22.77 -1.13 13.58
CA LYS A 41 22.63 -1.02 15.04
C LYS A 41 23.02 0.37 15.55
N GLN A 42 24.08 0.97 15.00
CA GLN A 42 24.52 2.32 15.36
C GLN A 42 23.47 3.38 15.03
N ILE A 43 22.87 3.32 13.83
CA ILE A 43 21.77 4.21 13.44
C ILE A 43 20.59 4.06 14.40
N LEU A 44 20.14 2.83 14.65
CA LEU A 44 19.00 2.57 15.55
C LEU A 44 19.27 3.08 16.97
N GLN A 45 20.49 2.85 17.47
CA GLN A 45 20.91 3.34 18.79
C GLN A 45 20.97 4.86 18.86
N LYS A 46 21.42 5.54 17.81
CA LYS A 46 21.51 7.00 17.76
C LYS A 46 20.11 7.63 17.66
N ASP A 47 19.33 7.19 16.67
CA ASP A 47 18.14 7.92 16.23
C ASP A 47 16.84 7.40 16.84
N CYS A 48 16.78 6.12 17.21
CA CYS A 48 15.52 5.47 17.57
C CYS A 48 15.40 5.16 19.07
N TYR A 49 16.50 4.88 19.76
CA TYR A 49 16.46 4.35 21.15
C TYR A 49 15.95 5.39 22.17
N SER A 50 16.05 6.69 21.90
CA SER A 50 15.49 7.71 22.79
C SER A 50 13.98 7.53 23.03
N CYS A 51 13.25 7.08 22.00
CA CYS A 51 11.81 6.89 22.06
C CYS A 51 11.43 5.41 22.18
N HIS A 52 12.08 4.55 21.40
CA HIS A 52 11.70 3.15 21.23
C HIS A 52 12.47 2.17 22.12
N SER A 53 13.34 2.64 23.01
CA SER A 53 14.04 1.79 23.98
C SER A 53 13.75 2.24 25.40
N ASP A 54 13.64 1.28 26.32
CA ASP A 54 13.59 1.41 27.78
C ASP A 54 14.93 1.94 28.36
N GLN A 55 15.96 2.11 27.55
CA GLN A 55 17.15 2.88 27.94
C GLN A 55 16.77 4.35 28.17
N ARG A 56 16.97 4.82 29.41
CA ARG A 56 16.60 6.18 29.81
C ARG A 56 17.57 7.21 29.21
N ARG A 57 17.26 7.71 28.01
CA ARG A 57 18.03 8.71 27.26
C ARG A 57 17.26 10.02 27.12
N LEU A 58 16.86 10.60 28.26
CA LEU A 58 16.18 11.91 28.28
C LEU A 58 17.20 13.03 28.42
N ALA A 59 17.06 14.11 27.64
CA ALA A 59 17.82 15.33 27.92
C ALA A 59 17.37 15.90 29.26
N TRP A 60 18.23 16.70 29.91
CA TRP A 60 17.93 17.23 31.25
C TRP A 60 16.65 18.10 31.27
N PHE A 61 16.35 18.81 30.18
CA PHE A 61 15.15 19.66 30.08
C PHE A 61 13.87 18.86 29.84
N ASP A 62 13.95 17.68 29.20
CA ASP A 62 12.81 16.76 29.05
C ASP A 62 12.34 16.20 30.40
N GLN A 63 13.19 16.32 31.42
CA GLN A 63 12.88 15.85 32.76
C GLN A 63 12.03 16.84 33.57
N ILE A 64 11.81 18.04 33.04
CA ILE A 64 11.10 19.12 33.69
C ILE A 64 9.63 19.12 33.24
N VAL A 65 8.70 19.13 34.19
CA VAL A 65 7.26 19.29 33.91
C VAL A 65 6.98 20.73 33.46
N PRO A 66 6.13 20.96 32.43
CA PRO A 66 5.24 19.99 31.77
C PRO A 66 5.82 19.24 30.57
N ALA A 67 7.01 19.60 30.08
CA ALA A 67 7.63 18.93 28.92
C ALA A 67 7.75 17.42 29.13
N TYR A 68 8.09 16.99 30.35
CA TYR A 68 8.12 15.58 30.73
C TYR A 68 6.84 14.80 30.43
N TRP A 69 5.67 15.40 30.61
CA TRP A 69 4.41 14.69 30.36
C TRP A 69 4.20 14.40 28.88
N LEU A 70 4.55 15.35 28.01
CA LEU A 70 4.52 15.17 26.56
C LEU A 70 5.52 14.10 26.14
N VAL A 71 6.78 14.23 26.58
CA VAL A 71 7.85 13.26 26.25
C VAL A 71 7.47 11.86 26.75
N ARG A 72 6.92 11.74 27.96
CA ARG A 72 6.42 10.46 28.48
C ARG A 72 5.31 9.89 27.61
N HIS A 73 4.34 10.71 27.21
CA HIS A 73 3.25 10.26 26.35
C HIS A 73 3.77 9.75 25.00
N ASP A 74 4.66 10.50 24.36
CA ASP A 74 5.26 10.15 23.07
C ASP A 74 6.09 8.86 23.18
N ILE A 75 6.89 8.70 24.23
CA ILE A 75 7.67 7.48 24.48
C ILE A 75 6.77 6.26 24.68
N LEU A 76 5.71 6.39 25.48
CA LEU A 76 4.80 5.27 25.73
C LEU A 76 4.08 4.86 24.45
N THR A 77 3.58 5.83 23.68
CA THR A 77 2.93 5.59 22.39
C THR A 77 3.90 4.95 21.39
N ALA A 78 5.13 5.48 21.28
CA ALA A 78 6.16 4.93 20.40
C ALA A 78 6.50 3.46 20.73
N ARG A 79 6.55 3.10 22.01
CA ARG A 79 6.87 1.74 22.49
C ARG A 79 5.72 0.75 22.33
N GLU A 80 4.49 1.20 22.14
CA GLU A 80 3.37 0.32 21.78
C GLU A 80 3.51 -0.22 20.35
N HIS A 81 4.07 0.58 19.44
CA HIS A 81 4.32 0.19 18.05
C HIS A 81 5.66 -0.53 17.85
N LEU A 82 6.73 0.01 18.44
CA LEU A 82 8.08 -0.54 18.32
C LEU A 82 8.84 -0.34 19.63
N ASN A 83 9.30 -1.45 20.21
CA ASN A 83 10.14 -1.43 21.41
C ASN A 83 11.39 -2.32 21.24
N PHE A 84 12.57 -1.72 21.30
CA PHE A 84 13.86 -2.37 21.05
C PHE A 84 14.28 -3.37 22.14
N GLU A 85 13.73 -3.32 23.36
CA GLU A 85 13.96 -4.34 24.40
C GLU A 85 13.28 -5.66 24.07
N THR A 86 12.20 -5.62 23.28
CA THR A 86 11.39 -6.79 22.97
C THR A 86 11.58 -7.29 21.54
N ILE A 87 11.97 -6.42 20.60
CA ILE A 87 12.07 -6.78 19.18
C ILE A 87 13.05 -7.91 18.91
N GLY A 88 14.18 -7.98 19.62
CA GLY A 88 15.20 -9.00 19.39
C GLY A 88 14.72 -10.43 19.67
N SER A 89 13.66 -10.60 20.47
CA SER A 89 13.05 -11.90 20.74
C SER A 89 12.16 -12.41 19.62
N LYS A 90 11.78 -11.55 18.66
CA LYS A 90 10.96 -11.93 17.51
C LYS A 90 11.79 -12.65 16.44
N PRO A 91 11.18 -13.49 15.59
CA PRO A 91 11.86 -14.04 14.41
C PRO A 91 12.44 -12.94 13.50
N ALA A 92 13.58 -13.20 12.85
CA ALA A 92 14.28 -12.21 12.02
C ALA A 92 13.37 -11.55 10.95
N ALA A 93 12.47 -12.32 10.32
CA ALA A 93 11.50 -11.78 9.37
C ALA A 93 10.54 -10.76 10.01
N ALA A 94 10.07 -11.01 11.23
CA ALA A 94 9.22 -10.09 11.96
C ALA A 94 9.98 -8.84 12.43
N GLN A 95 11.27 -8.99 12.80
CA GLN A 95 12.14 -7.85 13.11
C GLN A 95 12.28 -6.94 11.88
N LYS A 96 12.62 -7.52 10.71
CA LYS A 96 12.72 -6.78 9.45
C LYS A 96 11.40 -6.12 9.06
N SER A 97 10.27 -6.82 9.16
CA SER A 97 8.94 -6.24 8.88
C SER A 97 8.62 -5.03 9.75
N THR A 98 9.00 -5.06 11.04
CA THR A 98 8.77 -3.92 11.95
C THR A 98 9.66 -2.74 11.57
N LEU A 99 10.94 -2.99 11.28
CA LEU A 99 11.86 -1.94 10.82
C LEU A 99 11.45 -1.36 9.47
N PHE A 100 10.86 -2.18 8.61
CA PHE A 100 10.36 -1.77 7.31
C PHE A 100 9.25 -0.73 7.40
N GLU A 101 8.31 -0.93 8.33
CA GLU A 101 7.28 0.04 8.64
C GLU A 101 7.90 1.33 9.17
N ALA A 102 8.85 1.24 10.11
CA ALA A 102 9.56 2.42 10.63
C ALA A 102 10.28 3.21 9.52
N VAL A 103 10.94 2.54 8.57
CA VAL A 103 11.61 3.17 7.42
C VAL A 103 10.62 3.89 6.51
N ASN A 104 9.41 3.33 6.30
CA ASN A 104 8.35 4.01 5.55
C ASN A 104 7.85 5.27 6.30
N MET A 105 7.66 5.18 7.62
CA MET A 105 7.30 6.35 8.44
C MET A 105 8.36 7.45 8.38
N ILE A 106 9.65 7.08 8.36
CA ILE A 106 10.77 8.02 8.20
C ILE A 106 10.77 8.64 6.80
N GLN A 107 10.58 7.84 5.76
CA GLN A 107 10.52 8.31 4.37
C GLN A 107 9.40 9.34 4.17
N LEU A 108 8.26 9.16 4.83
CA LEU A 108 7.12 10.08 4.77
C LEU A 108 7.26 11.28 5.73
N GLY A 109 8.38 11.39 6.47
CA GLY A 109 8.62 12.48 7.42
C GLY A 109 7.73 12.42 8.67
N ALA A 110 7.00 11.33 8.89
CA ALA A 110 6.21 11.12 10.11
C ALA A 110 7.08 10.79 11.32
N MET A 111 8.29 10.27 11.08
CA MET A 111 9.26 9.95 12.12
C MET A 111 10.68 10.40 11.78
N PRO A 112 11.47 10.87 12.77
CA PRO A 112 11.04 11.19 14.14
C PRO A 112 10.08 12.40 14.16
N LEU A 113 9.32 12.56 15.25
CA LEU A 113 8.31 13.61 15.36
C LEU A 113 8.91 15.01 15.05
N PRO A 114 8.34 15.82 14.14
CA PRO A 114 8.94 17.08 13.73
C PRO A 114 9.19 18.08 14.88
N GLN A 115 8.29 18.12 15.86
CA GLN A 115 8.45 18.93 17.08
C GLN A 115 9.60 18.45 17.97
N PHE A 116 9.84 17.13 18.02
CA PHE A 116 10.92 16.54 18.80
C PHE A 116 12.28 16.89 18.17
N VAL A 117 12.44 16.69 16.86
CA VAL A 117 13.69 17.00 16.13
C VAL A 117 14.06 18.49 16.19
N ARG A 118 13.10 19.40 16.41
CA ARG A 118 13.39 20.82 16.60
C ARG A 118 14.22 21.09 17.86
N LEU A 119 14.00 20.32 18.93
CA LEU A 119 14.73 20.43 20.19
C LEU A 119 15.85 19.38 20.31
N HIS A 120 15.78 18.32 19.50
CA HIS A 120 16.71 17.20 19.42
C HIS A 120 17.21 16.97 17.99
N PRO A 121 17.95 17.92 17.39
CA PRO A 121 18.43 17.80 16.01
C PRO A 121 19.34 16.57 15.81
N GLU A 122 19.99 16.09 16.87
CA GLU A 122 20.82 14.89 16.88
C GLU A 122 20.05 13.60 16.61
N ALA A 123 18.74 13.58 16.84
CA ALA A 123 17.88 12.41 16.61
C ALA A 123 17.38 12.30 15.16
N ARG A 124 17.76 13.25 14.28
CA ARG A 124 17.35 13.23 12.88
C ARG A 124 18.07 12.11 12.14
N VAL A 125 17.28 11.26 11.49
CA VAL A 125 17.77 10.30 10.49
C VAL A 125 18.14 11.07 9.22
N THR A 126 19.41 10.99 8.83
CA THR A 126 19.92 11.60 7.59
C THR A 126 19.53 10.79 6.35
N ALA A 127 19.67 11.38 5.16
CA ALA A 127 19.39 10.67 3.91
C ALA A 127 20.32 9.46 3.69
N GLU A 128 21.57 9.55 4.13
CA GLU A 128 22.55 8.46 4.05
C GLU A 128 22.19 7.32 5.02
N GLU A 129 21.76 7.65 6.24
CA GLU A 129 21.30 6.67 7.21
C GLU A 129 20.01 5.98 6.75
N LEU A 130 19.07 6.74 6.20
CA LEU A 130 17.85 6.18 5.60
C LEU A 130 18.20 5.24 4.44
N SER A 131 19.16 5.62 3.59
CA SER A 131 19.66 4.74 2.51
C SER A 131 20.27 3.45 3.07
N THR A 132 21.06 3.55 4.13
CA THR A 132 21.66 2.39 4.81
C THR A 132 20.58 1.45 5.37
N LEU A 133 19.55 2.00 6.03
CA LEU A 133 18.42 1.21 6.55
C LEU A 133 17.65 0.51 5.42
N LYS A 134 17.37 1.23 4.33
CA LYS A 134 16.72 0.68 3.13
C LYS A 134 17.54 -0.46 2.50
N ALA A 135 18.85 -0.25 2.34
CA ALA A 135 19.75 -1.25 1.79
C ALA A 135 19.79 -2.54 2.64
N TYR A 136 19.82 -2.41 3.98
CA TYR A 136 19.76 -3.55 4.89
C TYR A 136 18.45 -4.34 4.79
N LEU A 137 17.33 -3.64 4.61
CA LEU A 137 16.04 -4.29 4.47
C LEU A 137 15.90 -5.04 3.16
N ALA A 138 16.62 -4.62 2.11
CA ALA A 138 16.70 -5.27 0.80
C ALA A 138 15.32 -5.77 0.34
N PRO A 139 14.38 -4.83 0.07
CA PRO A 139 12.96 -5.14 -0.06
C PRO A 139 12.72 -6.13 -1.19
N TRP A 140 13.52 -6.10 -2.25
CA TRP A 140 13.29 -6.94 -3.41
C TRP A 140 13.88 -8.33 -3.22
N SER A 141 12.99 -9.32 -3.10
CA SER A 141 13.34 -10.73 -3.07
C SER A 141 12.82 -11.46 -4.32
N THR A 142 13.38 -12.61 -4.63
CA THR A 142 12.92 -13.42 -5.76
C THR A 142 11.53 -13.98 -5.46
N ALA A 143 10.57 -13.69 -6.35
CA ALA A 143 9.24 -14.28 -6.26
C ALA A 143 9.32 -15.82 -6.34
N PRO A 144 8.56 -16.54 -5.50
CA PRO A 144 8.60 -18.00 -5.49
C PRO A 144 8.17 -18.57 -6.85
N ALA A 145 8.73 -19.73 -7.20
CA ALA A 145 8.17 -20.53 -8.29
C ALA A 145 6.77 -21.04 -7.90
N PRO A 146 5.90 -21.40 -8.86
CA PRO A 146 4.59 -21.95 -8.55
C PRO A 146 4.81 -23.23 -7.75
N ALA A 147 4.04 -23.42 -6.68
CA ALA A 147 4.20 -24.61 -5.84
C ALA A 147 3.93 -25.86 -6.68
N SER A 148 5.00 -26.60 -7.03
CA SER A 148 4.93 -27.85 -7.81
C SER A 148 4.32 -29.03 -7.04
N SER A 149 3.85 -28.80 -5.81
CA SER A 149 3.48 -29.85 -4.85
C SER A 149 2.43 -29.45 -3.82
N GLU A 150 1.70 -28.34 -3.97
CA GLU A 150 0.37 -28.32 -3.33
C GLU A 150 -0.41 -29.45 -4.01
N PRO A 151 -0.97 -30.44 -3.27
CA PRO A 151 -1.91 -31.35 -3.86
C PRO A 151 -2.93 -30.52 -4.63
N ALA A 152 -3.49 -31.05 -5.70
CA ALA A 152 -4.75 -30.56 -6.21
C ALA A 152 -5.86 -30.82 -5.16
N THR A 153 -5.70 -30.38 -3.91
CA THR A 153 -6.81 -30.01 -3.06
C THR A 153 -7.61 -29.03 -3.89
N ALA A 154 -8.83 -29.45 -4.24
CA ALA A 154 -9.76 -28.67 -5.03
C ALA A 154 -9.67 -27.21 -4.60
N ALA A 155 -9.55 -26.31 -5.57
CA ALA A 155 -9.71 -24.89 -5.31
C ALA A 155 -10.91 -24.73 -4.35
N PRO A 156 -10.76 -23.98 -3.25
CA PRO A 156 -11.84 -23.82 -2.29
C PRO A 156 -13.11 -23.42 -3.04
N ALA A 157 -14.24 -24.02 -2.64
CA ALA A 157 -15.50 -23.76 -3.30
C ALA A 157 -15.76 -22.23 -3.28
N PRO A 158 -16.22 -21.64 -4.40
CA PRO A 158 -16.54 -20.22 -4.46
C PRO A 158 -17.46 -19.84 -3.29
N ILE A 159 -17.13 -18.76 -2.60
CA ILE A 159 -18.00 -18.29 -1.52
C ILE A 159 -19.05 -17.31 -2.03
N ALA A 160 -20.22 -17.29 -1.40
CA ALA A 160 -21.24 -16.30 -1.71
C ALA A 160 -20.84 -14.94 -1.11
N LEU A 161 -20.33 -14.02 -1.92
CA LEU A 161 -19.82 -12.72 -1.46
C LEU A 161 -20.85 -11.92 -0.62
N ALA A 162 -22.15 -12.05 -0.92
CA ALA A 162 -23.21 -11.39 -0.16
C ALA A 162 -23.39 -11.92 1.27
N SER A 163 -22.78 -13.07 1.59
CA SER A 163 -22.82 -13.69 2.94
C SER A 163 -21.56 -13.43 3.77
N VAL A 164 -20.58 -12.71 3.21
CA VAL A 164 -19.33 -12.41 3.93
C VAL A 164 -19.65 -11.51 5.12
N PRO A 165 -19.25 -11.89 6.35
CA PRO A 165 -19.55 -11.11 7.54
C PRO A 165 -18.82 -9.76 7.53
N PRO A 166 -19.37 -8.74 8.21
CA PRO A 166 -18.69 -7.46 8.39
C PRO A 166 -17.41 -7.64 9.21
N GLU A 167 -16.55 -6.62 9.14
CA GLU A 167 -15.37 -6.53 9.98
C GLU A 167 -15.73 -6.27 11.44
N PHE A 168 -14.80 -6.52 12.38
CA PHE A 168 -15.02 -6.33 13.83
C PHE A 168 -15.60 -4.95 14.20
N ASN A 169 -15.18 -3.90 13.50
CA ASN A 169 -15.65 -2.53 13.69
C ASN A 169 -17.02 -2.22 13.05
N GLY A 170 -17.68 -3.23 12.45
CA GLY A 170 -18.97 -3.10 11.80
C GLY A 170 -18.91 -2.63 10.34
N VAL A 171 -17.73 -2.45 9.74
CA VAL A 171 -17.61 -2.10 8.32
C VAL A 171 -18.10 -3.28 7.47
N PRO A 172 -19.09 -3.08 6.58
CA PRO A 172 -19.64 -4.15 5.77
C PRO A 172 -18.66 -4.57 4.68
N PHE A 173 -18.70 -5.86 4.32
CA PHE A 173 -18.09 -6.33 3.09
C PHE A 173 -18.93 -5.84 1.90
N ASP A 174 -18.28 -5.22 0.92
CA ASP A 174 -18.94 -4.75 -0.30
C ASP A 174 -18.71 -5.76 -1.44
N PRO A 175 -19.69 -6.61 -1.80
CA PRO A 175 -19.52 -7.62 -2.83
C PRO A 175 -19.40 -7.04 -4.24
N THR A 176 -19.67 -5.74 -4.43
CA THR A 176 -19.62 -5.11 -5.76
C THR A 176 -18.20 -4.76 -6.21
N PHE A 177 -17.20 -4.93 -5.35
CA PHE A 177 -15.81 -4.53 -5.60
C PHE A 177 -15.21 -5.13 -6.88
N GLU A 178 -15.68 -6.28 -7.32
CA GLU A 178 -15.20 -6.94 -8.55
C GLU A 178 -15.55 -6.16 -9.82
N SER A 179 -16.63 -5.38 -9.77
CA SER A 179 -17.07 -4.53 -10.88
C SER A 179 -16.34 -3.18 -10.94
N TRP A 180 -15.57 -2.84 -9.90
CA TRP A 180 -14.87 -1.56 -9.77
C TRP A 180 -13.67 -1.46 -10.70
N LYS A 181 -13.28 -0.23 -11.05
CA LYS A 181 -12.20 0.02 -12.02
C LYS A 181 -10.88 0.21 -11.28
N PRO A 182 -9.75 -0.20 -11.88
CA PRO A 182 -8.45 0.02 -11.26
C PRO A 182 -8.09 1.51 -11.28
N ILE A 183 -7.65 2.00 -10.14
CA ILE A 183 -7.03 3.31 -9.97
C ILE A 183 -5.52 3.21 -10.20
N SER A 184 -4.93 2.13 -9.69
CA SER A 184 -3.50 1.82 -9.82
C SER A 184 -3.24 0.34 -9.52
N THR A 185 -2.01 -0.08 -9.77
CA THR A 185 -1.50 -1.41 -9.44
C THR A 185 -0.19 -1.27 -8.66
N THR A 186 0.15 -2.28 -7.86
CA THR A 186 1.42 -2.26 -7.10
C THR A 186 2.08 -3.63 -7.12
N ASP A 187 3.37 -3.62 -7.42
CA ASP A 187 4.30 -4.74 -7.26
C ASP A 187 5.07 -4.55 -5.96
N ARG A 188 4.93 -5.48 -5.02
CA ARG A 188 5.50 -5.40 -3.67
C ARG A 188 6.59 -6.44 -3.53
N GLY A 189 7.83 -6.06 -3.78
CA GLY A 189 8.98 -6.94 -3.59
C GLY A 189 9.19 -7.33 -2.13
N ASP A 190 8.84 -6.44 -1.20
CA ASP A 190 9.07 -6.59 0.25
C ASP A 190 8.34 -7.76 0.89
N ASN A 191 7.21 -8.16 0.29
CA ASN A 191 6.46 -9.33 0.71
C ASN A 191 6.00 -10.21 -0.45
N ASN A 192 6.57 -10.01 -1.64
CA ASN A 192 6.24 -10.72 -2.88
C ASN A 192 4.73 -10.76 -3.16
N THR A 193 4.06 -9.60 -3.12
CA THR A 193 2.64 -9.50 -3.44
C THR A 193 2.34 -8.61 -4.64
N PHE A 194 1.33 -8.96 -5.42
CA PHE A 194 0.70 -8.04 -6.36
C PHE A 194 -0.55 -7.44 -5.76
N ARG A 195 -0.85 -6.21 -6.16
CA ARG A 195 -2.05 -5.50 -5.71
C ARG A 195 -2.75 -4.81 -6.86
N PHE A 196 -4.07 -4.96 -6.88
CA PHE A 196 -4.95 -4.03 -7.57
C PHE A 196 -5.60 -3.10 -6.56
N ILE A 197 -5.55 -1.80 -6.84
CA ILE A 197 -6.31 -0.80 -6.11
C ILE A 197 -7.47 -0.40 -6.98
N LEU A 198 -8.67 -0.84 -6.61
CA LEU A 198 -9.90 -0.60 -7.35
C LEU A 198 -10.69 0.53 -6.69
N GLY A 199 -11.44 1.29 -7.48
CA GLY A 199 -12.34 2.35 -7.04
C GLY A 199 -13.72 2.18 -7.63
N ASN A 200 -14.75 2.44 -6.82
CA ASN A 200 -16.11 2.58 -7.31
C ASN A 200 -16.27 3.80 -8.24
N ASP A 201 -17.41 3.93 -8.91
CA ASP A 201 -17.64 5.02 -9.87
C ASP A 201 -17.43 6.43 -9.30
N ILE A 202 -17.72 6.63 -8.00
CA ILE A 202 -17.50 7.91 -7.31
C ILE A 202 -16.00 8.19 -7.21
N ALA A 203 -15.21 7.23 -6.73
CA ALA A 203 -13.75 7.34 -6.68
C ALA A 203 -13.13 7.51 -8.08
N ILE A 204 -13.61 6.79 -9.09
CA ILE A 204 -13.08 6.94 -10.45
C ILE A 204 -13.34 8.34 -11.02
N LYS A 205 -14.55 8.87 -10.85
CA LYS A 205 -14.88 10.25 -11.26
C LYS A 205 -14.05 11.28 -10.49
N ALA A 206 -13.84 11.07 -9.19
CA ALA A 206 -12.99 11.92 -8.37
C ALA A 206 -11.54 11.94 -8.89
N ALA A 207 -10.96 10.76 -9.15
CA ALA A 207 -9.61 10.62 -9.70
C ALA A 207 -9.48 11.25 -11.11
N GLN A 208 -10.48 11.10 -11.97
CA GLN A 208 -10.49 11.69 -13.32
C GLN A 208 -10.66 13.22 -13.31
N SER A 209 -11.27 13.78 -12.27
CA SER A 209 -11.46 15.23 -12.11
C SER A 209 -10.41 15.90 -11.23
N GLY A 210 -9.61 15.13 -10.48
CA GLY A 210 -8.64 15.64 -9.51
C GLY A 210 -9.25 16.02 -8.15
N ASN A 211 -10.54 15.74 -7.95
CA ASN A 211 -11.27 16.02 -6.71
C ASN A 211 -11.04 14.92 -5.67
N ILE A 212 -9.79 14.76 -5.23
CA ILE A 212 -9.34 13.66 -4.37
C ILE A 212 -8.78 14.13 -3.00
N THR A 213 -8.90 15.43 -2.71
CA THR A 213 -8.42 16.01 -1.44
C THR A 213 -9.42 17.04 -0.90
N PRO A 214 -10.46 16.60 -0.16
CA PRO A 214 -10.74 15.20 0.20
C PRO A 214 -11.42 14.41 -0.94
N TRP A 215 -11.45 13.08 -0.80
CA TRP A 215 -12.31 12.24 -1.62
C TRP A 215 -13.78 12.48 -1.26
N PRO A 216 -14.71 12.44 -2.23
CA PRO A 216 -16.13 12.61 -1.96
C PRO A 216 -16.70 11.49 -1.08
N ASP A 217 -17.65 11.83 -0.20
CA ASP A 217 -18.42 10.82 0.54
C ASP A 217 -19.07 9.83 -0.43
N GLY A 218 -19.03 8.55 -0.07
CA GLY A 218 -19.43 7.44 -0.94
C GLY A 218 -18.31 6.90 -1.83
N SER A 219 -17.14 7.55 -1.91
CA SER A 219 -15.94 6.92 -2.50
C SER A 219 -15.60 5.63 -1.76
N ARG A 220 -15.33 4.56 -2.51
CA ARG A 220 -14.92 3.26 -1.97
C ARG A 220 -13.71 2.75 -2.72
N PHE A 221 -12.76 2.17 -1.98
CA PHE A 221 -11.61 1.48 -2.53
C PHE A 221 -11.60 0.02 -2.13
N ALA A 222 -11.13 -0.83 -3.04
CA ALA A 222 -10.79 -2.21 -2.74
C ALA A 222 -9.32 -2.46 -3.10
N LYS A 223 -8.53 -2.90 -2.13
CA LYS A 223 -7.16 -3.36 -2.36
C LYS A 223 -7.14 -4.88 -2.34
N VAL A 224 -7.03 -5.47 -3.52
CA VAL A 224 -7.00 -6.93 -3.72
C VAL A 224 -5.56 -7.38 -3.85
N ALA A 225 -5.14 -8.40 -3.10
CA ALA A 225 -3.75 -8.84 -3.05
C ALA A 225 -3.58 -10.33 -3.36
N TRP A 226 -2.54 -10.62 -4.14
CA TRP A 226 -2.12 -11.98 -4.50
C TRP A 226 -0.65 -12.20 -4.17
N GLN A 227 -0.29 -13.44 -3.89
CA GLN A 227 1.10 -13.87 -3.88
C GLN A 227 1.66 -13.76 -5.31
N GLN A 228 2.90 -13.32 -5.45
CA GLN A 228 3.62 -13.37 -6.73
C GLN A 228 4.12 -14.78 -7.02
N GLU A 229 4.04 -15.19 -8.28
CA GLU A 229 4.57 -16.47 -8.77
C GLU A 229 5.38 -16.27 -10.06
N THR A 230 6.60 -16.80 -10.08
CA THR A 230 7.48 -16.77 -11.26
C THR A 230 7.06 -17.85 -12.25
N SER A 231 6.57 -17.48 -13.43
CA SER A 231 6.16 -18.39 -14.49
C SER A 231 7.35 -18.95 -15.29
N PRO A 232 7.19 -20.08 -16.00
CA PRO A 232 8.26 -20.69 -16.80
C PRO A 232 8.82 -19.79 -17.92
N ASP A 233 8.02 -18.83 -18.40
CA ASP A 233 8.43 -17.80 -19.37
C ASP A 233 9.28 -16.68 -18.74
N GLY A 234 9.49 -16.71 -17.43
CA GLY A 234 10.23 -15.72 -16.64
C GLY A 234 9.40 -14.51 -16.21
N LEU A 235 8.10 -14.48 -16.51
CA LEU A 235 7.19 -13.43 -16.06
C LEU A 235 6.69 -13.72 -14.65
N ILE A 236 6.50 -12.68 -13.85
CA ILE A 236 5.91 -12.81 -12.51
C ILE A 236 4.41 -12.52 -12.62
N ARG A 237 3.56 -13.43 -12.14
CA ARG A 237 2.09 -13.38 -12.27
C ARG A 237 1.37 -13.51 -10.92
N PRO A 238 0.11 -13.06 -10.79
CA PRO A 238 -0.72 -13.33 -9.63
C PRO A 238 -0.92 -14.84 -9.44
N GLY A 239 -0.56 -15.30 -8.25
CA GLY A 239 -0.75 -16.65 -7.77
C GLY A 239 -1.91 -16.77 -6.79
N LYS A 240 -1.65 -17.36 -5.63
CA LYS A 240 -2.62 -17.52 -4.54
C LYS A 240 -3.21 -16.17 -4.07
N PHE A 241 -4.55 -16.10 -3.98
CA PHE A 241 -5.25 -14.98 -3.36
C PHE A 241 -4.88 -14.87 -1.87
N ILE A 242 -4.60 -13.65 -1.40
CA ILE A 242 -4.20 -13.38 -0.02
C ILE A 242 -5.35 -12.72 0.74
N GLN A 243 -5.85 -11.59 0.24
CA GLN A 243 -6.83 -10.76 0.94
C GLN A 243 -7.45 -9.70 0.04
N VAL A 244 -8.56 -9.15 0.51
CA VAL A 244 -9.13 -7.88 0.05
C VAL A 244 -9.30 -6.94 1.24
N GLU A 245 -8.97 -5.67 1.04
CA GLU A 245 -9.18 -4.62 2.02
C GLU A 245 -10.11 -3.57 1.44
N LEU A 246 -11.03 -3.05 2.25
CA LEU A 246 -11.97 -2.02 1.84
C LEU A 246 -11.74 -0.73 2.63
N MET A 247 -11.78 0.38 1.92
CA MET A 247 -11.88 1.72 2.50
C MET A 247 -13.18 2.39 2.02
N ILE A 248 -13.97 2.93 2.94
CA ILE A 248 -15.27 3.55 2.64
C ILE A 248 -15.29 4.99 3.15
N LYS A 249 -15.47 5.97 2.26
CA LYS A 249 -15.56 7.39 2.65
C LYS A 249 -16.96 7.71 3.15
N ASP A 250 -17.04 8.17 4.39
CA ASP A 250 -18.19 8.89 4.94
C ASP A 250 -17.67 9.73 6.12
N ALA A 251 -17.47 11.02 5.88
CA ALA A 251 -16.86 11.93 6.84
C ALA A 251 -17.64 12.06 8.15
N ASN A 252 -18.95 11.83 8.12
CA ASN A 252 -19.81 11.93 9.29
C ASN A 252 -19.87 10.61 10.06
N LEU A 253 -20.14 9.50 9.36
CA LEU A 253 -20.25 8.17 9.95
C LEU A 253 -18.93 7.71 10.57
N TYR A 254 -17.81 8.00 9.90
CA TYR A 254 -16.48 7.56 10.29
C TYR A 254 -15.62 8.68 10.88
N LYS A 255 -16.25 9.70 11.49
CA LYS A 255 -15.54 10.85 12.07
C LYS A 255 -14.44 10.46 13.07
N SER A 256 -14.64 9.40 13.84
CA SER A 256 -13.65 8.91 14.82
C SER A 256 -12.50 8.12 14.21
N THR A 257 -12.56 7.81 12.91
CA THR A 257 -11.58 7.00 12.18
C THR A 257 -11.15 7.73 10.91
N GLU A 258 -10.97 9.05 11.05
CA GLU A 258 -10.46 9.94 10.01
C GLU A 258 -11.37 10.08 8.78
N GLY A 259 -12.69 9.88 8.95
CA GLY A 259 -13.68 9.96 7.88
C GLY A 259 -13.72 8.73 6.96
N TRP A 260 -13.02 7.65 7.35
CA TRP A 260 -12.92 6.41 6.60
C TRP A 260 -13.34 5.19 7.43
N GLY A 261 -14.14 4.32 6.83
CA GLY A 261 -14.36 2.95 7.29
C GLY A 261 -13.24 2.05 6.76
N TRP A 262 -12.69 1.20 7.62
CA TRP A 262 -11.55 0.32 7.32
C TRP A 262 -11.95 -1.14 7.51
N GLY A 263 -11.68 -2.01 6.53
CA GLY A 263 -11.93 -3.45 6.64
C GLY A 263 -10.90 -4.30 5.91
N ARG A 264 -10.62 -5.52 6.41
CA ARG A 264 -9.66 -6.45 5.80
C ARG A 264 -10.15 -7.89 5.92
N TRP A 265 -10.38 -8.55 4.80
CA TRP A 265 -10.79 -9.96 4.74
C TRP A 265 -9.70 -10.80 4.10
N ARG A 266 -9.31 -11.90 4.75
CA ARG A 266 -8.17 -12.74 4.35
C ARG A 266 -8.62 -14.11 3.88
N GLY A 267 -7.83 -14.70 2.99
CA GLY A 267 -8.04 -16.05 2.49
C GLY A 267 -9.21 -16.16 1.50
N PHE A 268 -9.31 -17.33 0.86
CA PHE A 268 -10.41 -17.63 -0.05
C PHE A 268 -11.77 -17.71 0.66
N ASP A 269 -11.79 -17.88 1.98
CA ASP A 269 -12.98 -17.84 2.82
C ASP A 269 -13.42 -16.42 3.21
N LEU A 270 -12.65 -15.39 2.80
CA LEU A 270 -12.87 -13.99 3.14
C LEU A 270 -13.19 -13.80 4.62
N LYS A 271 -12.36 -14.36 5.49
CA LYS A 271 -12.53 -14.22 6.93
C LYS A 271 -12.14 -12.80 7.37
N PRO A 272 -12.96 -12.08 8.15
CA PRO A 272 -12.58 -10.79 8.75
C PRO A 272 -11.28 -10.91 9.55
N TYR A 273 -10.42 -9.92 9.43
CA TYR A 273 -9.10 -9.92 10.05
C TYR A 273 -9.13 -9.42 11.50
N GLY A 274 -9.95 -8.41 11.78
CA GLY A 274 -10.02 -7.76 13.07
C GLY A 274 -10.54 -8.71 14.15
N THR A 275 -9.87 -8.71 15.30
CA THR A 275 -10.25 -9.53 16.46
C THR A 275 -10.71 -8.69 17.64
N ASP A 276 -10.35 -7.39 17.67
CA ASP A 276 -10.69 -6.47 18.73
C ASP A 276 -10.73 -5.00 18.25
N ALA A 277 -11.03 -4.08 19.19
CA ALA A 277 -11.20 -2.66 18.91
C ALA A 277 -9.91 -1.95 18.42
N LYS A 278 -8.72 -2.55 18.60
CA LYS A 278 -7.44 -1.97 18.17
C LYS A 278 -7.22 -2.12 16.67
N PHE A 279 -7.92 -3.03 16.00
CA PHE A 279 -7.79 -3.27 14.56
C PHE A 279 -7.81 -1.97 13.75
N VAL A 280 -8.76 -1.07 14.02
CA VAL A 280 -8.88 0.17 13.24
C VAL A 280 -7.70 1.11 13.50
N THR A 281 -7.14 1.09 14.70
CA THR A 281 -5.96 1.89 15.05
C THR A 281 -4.74 1.49 14.21
N GLU A 282 -4.59 0.20 13.89
CA GLU A 282 -3.55 -0.27 12.98
C GLU A 282 -3.67 0.39 11.59
N CYS A 283 -4.90 0.52 11.09
CA CYS A 283 -5.17 1.17 9.81
C CYS A 283 -4.93 2.69 9.89
N THR A 284 -5.54 3.37 10.86
CA THR A 284 -5.49 4.85 10.94
C THR A 284 -4.09 5.35 11.24
N THR A 285 -3.32 4.68 12.11
CA THR A 285 -1.94 5.09 12.40
C THR A 285 -1.02 4.90 11.19
N CYS A 286 -1.20 3.80 10.44
CA CYS A 286 -0.42 3.56 9.23
C CYS A 286 -0.74 4.57 8.11
N HIS A 287 -2.00 5.02 8.02
CA HIS A 287 -2.43 5.98 6.99
C HIS A 287 -2.31 7.46 7.40
N LEU A 288 -2.06 7.76 8.68
CA LEU A 288 -1.88 9.11 9.20
C LEU A 288 -0.78 9.95 8.49
N PRO A 289 0.38 9.38 8.09
CA PRO A 289 1.40 10.14 7.37
C PRO A 289 0.91 10.80 6.08
N VAL A 290 -0.06 10.17 5.40
CA VAL A 290 -0.67 10.65 4.15
C VAL A 290 -2.03 11.31 4.38
N LYS A 291 -2.29 11.85 5.58
CA LYS A 291 -3.51 12.64 5.87
C LYS A 291 -3.70 13.84 4.92
N GLY A 292 -2.59 14.35 4.37
CA GLY A 292 -2.59 15.43 3.37
C GLY A 292 -3.32 15.05 2.08
N ASP A 293 -3.33 13.75 1.76
CA ASP A 293 -3.99 13.12 0.61
C ASP A 293 -5.25 12.37 1.04
N ASP A 294 -5.89 12.88 2.10
CA ASP A 294 -7.09 12.32 2.70
C ASP A 294 -6.92 10.83 3.06
N TYR A 295 -5.74 10.49 3.61
CA TYR A 295 -5.39 9.17 4.12
C TYR A 295 -5.27 8.09 3.02
N VAL A 296 -5.11 8.46 1.75
CA VAL A 296 -4.99 7.52 0.62
C VAL A 296 -3.59 7.55 0.03
N TYR A 297 -2.90 6.41 0.09
CA TYR A 297 -1.55 6.24 -0.47
C TYR A 297 -1.50 6.23 -2.00
N THR A 298 -2.58 5.78 -2.62
CA THR A 298 -2.60 5.40 -4.04
C THR A 298 -2.58 6.62 -4.94
N LEU A 299 -1.63 6.60 -5.88
CA LEU A 299 -1.52 7.59 -6.95
C LEU A 299 -2.36 7.16 -8.16
N PRO A 300 -3.44 7.89 -8.53
CA PRO A 300 -4.24 7.53 -9.69
C PRO A 300 -3.49 7.69 -11.01
N MET A 301 -3.72 6.75 -11.94
CA MET A 301 -3.22 6.83 -13.32
C MET A 301 -4.11 7.77 -14.16
N THR A 302 -4.01 9.08 -13.92
CA THR A 302 -4.90 10.11 -14.48
C THR A 302 -4.12 11.31 -15.04
N GLN A 303 -4.72 12.05 -15.99
CA GLN A 303 -4.20 13.35 -16.45
C GLN A 303 -4.78 14.54 -15.65
N ALA A 304 -5.68 14.29 -14.70
CA ALA A 304 -6.36 15.34 -13.94
C ALA A 304 -5.37 16.19 -13.14
N LYS A 305 -5.49 17.51 -13.16
CA LYS A 305 -4.70 18.37 -12.25
C LYS A 305 -5.31 18.30 -10.86
N VAL A 306 -4.48 18.11 -9.85
CA VAL A 306 -4.88 18.19 -8.43
C VAL A 306 -4.45 19.52 -7.84
N ALA A 307 -5.15 19.95 -6.79
CA ALA A 307 -4.88 21.24 -6.14
C ALA A 307 -3.53 21.30 -5.40
N ARG A 308 -2.90 20.16 -5.10
CA ARG A 308 -1.58 20.06 -4.45
C ARG A 308 -0.61 19.29 -5.32
N GLU A 309 0.52 19.89 -5.67
CA GLU A 309 1.59 19.25 -6.46
C GLU A 309 2.37 18.17 -5.70
N GLU A 310 2.20 18.03 -4.39
CA GLU A 310 2.93 17.04 -3.60
C GLU A 310 2.46 15.63 -3.95
N ALA A 311 3.17 14.99 -4.89
CA ALA A 311 3.18 13.56 -5.19
C ALA A 311 1.88 12.86 -5.65
N VAL A 312 0.71 13.50 -5.66
CA VAL A 312 -0.59 12.79 -5.75
C VAL A 312 -0.93 12.18 -7.12
N ASN A 313 -0.21 12.49 -8.20
CA ASN A 313 -0.63 12.06 -9.55
C ASN A 313 0.42 11.30 -10.34
N ASN A 314 0.00 10.15 -10.88
CA ASN A 314 0.80 9.34 -11.78
C ASN A 314 0.52 9.68 -13.25
N HIS A 315 0.70 10.95 -13.62
CA HIS A 315 0.42 11.47 -14.97
C HIS A 315 1.11 10.70 -16.09
N ALA A 316 2.33 10.21 -15.84
CA ALA A 316 3.10 9.43 -16.80
C ALA A 316 2.41 8.12 -17.21
N ALA A 317 1.58 7.56 -16.32
CA ALA A 317 0.88 6.29 -16.54
C ALA A 317 -0.48 6.43 -17.23
N ALA A 318 -0.99 7.65 -17.40
CA ALA A 318 -2.28 7.84 -18.05
C ALA A 318 -2.20 7.65 -19.57
N LEU A 319 -3.31 7.22 -20.15
CA LEU A 319 -3.44 6.94 -21.57
C LEU A 319 -3.99 8.13 -22.36
N PRO A 320 -3.55 8.34 -23.61
CA PRO A 320 -4.03 9.43 -24.44
C PRO A 320 -5.43 9.12 -24.99
N ALA A 321 -6.22 10.18 -25.20
CA ALA A 321 -7.55 10.09 -25.79
C ALA A 321 -7.54 9.62 -27.26
N SER A 322 -6.38 9.61 -27.93
CA SER A 322 -6.20 9.16 -29.31
C SER A 322 -6.33 7.65 -29.51
N LEU A 323 -6.25 6.86 -28.44
CA LEU A 323 -6.43 5.42 -28.53
C LEU A 323 -7.86 5.06 -28.95
N PRO A 324 -8.05 3.98 -29.73
CA PRO A 324 -9.38 3.54 -30.20
C PRO A 324 -10.31 3.14 -29.04
N PHE A 325 -9.73 2.75 -27.91
CA PHE A 325 -10.46 2.42 -26.68
C PHE A 325 -9.73 2.97 -25.47
N GLN A 326 -10.45 3.12 -24.35
CA GLN A 326 -9.94 3.70 -23.10
C GLN A 326 -9.92 2.62 -22.00
N PRO A 327 -8.88 1.77 -21.93
CA PRO A 327 -8.89 0.61 -21.05
C PRO A 327 -8.80 0.95 -19.56
N LEU A 328 -8.32 2.14 -19.19
CA LEU A 328 -8.38 2.61 -17.80
C LEU A 328 -9.83 2.82 -17.29
N ALA A 329 -10.82 2.84 -18.17
CA ALA A 329 -12.25 2.85 -17.81
C ALA A 329 -12.87 1.44 -17.75
N TRP A 330 -12.08 0.38 -18.01
CA TRP A 330 -12.51 -1.00 -18.02
C TRP A 330 -12.05 -1.76 -16.77
N ASN A 331 -12.52 -3.00 -16.60
CA ASN A 331 -12.06 -3.84 -15.48
C ASN A 331 -10.74 -4.53 -15.83
N ALA A 332 -9.90 -4.72 -14.80
CA ALA A 332 -8.69 -5.51 -14.91
C ALA A 332 -8.99 -7.01 -14.79
N ILE A 333 -8.42 -7.81 -15.68
CA ILE A 333 -8.50 -9.27 -15.70
C ILE A 333 -7.33 -9.87 -14.92
N THR A 334 -6.12 -9.40 -15.19
CA THR A 334 -4.88 -9.88 -14.57
C THR A 334 -3.74 -8.88 -14.79
N MET A 335 -2.60 -9.13 -14.16
CA MET A 335 -1.38 -8.38 -14.38
C MET A 335 -0.17 -9.31 -14.48
N PHE A 336 0.96 -8.79 -14.95
CA PHE A 336 2.25 -9.44 -14.78
C PHE A 336 3.37 -8.40 -14.69
N VAL A 337 4.53 -8.86 -14.26
CA VAL A 337 5.78 -8.10 -14.30
C VAL A 337 6.80 -8.87 -15.12
N ASP A 338 7.49 -8.16 -16.01
CA ASP A 338 8.69 -8.68 -16.67
C ASP A 338 9.93 -8.12 -15.95
N PRO A 339 10.62 -8.94 -15.13
CA PRO A 339 11.79 -8.49 -14.39
C PRO A 339 12.98 -8.16 -15.30
N LYS A 340 13.01 -8.64 -16.55
CA LYS A 340 14.11 -8.36 -17.49
C LYS A 340 14.02 -6.96 -18.09
N THR A 341 12.80 -6.50 -18.33
CA THR A 341 12.53 -5.19 -18.93
C THR A 341 12.13 -4.14 -17.91
N HIS A 342 11.96 -4.51 -16.64
CA HIS A 342 11.46 -3.66 -15.56
C HIS A 342 10.10 -3.03 -15.91
N THR A 343 9.21 -3.85 -16.46
CA THR A 343 7.87 -3.43 -16.87
C THR A 343 6.79 -4.16 -16.09
N THR A 344 5.65 -3.49 -15.93
CA THR A 344 4.41 -4.11 -15.47
C THR A 344 3.36 -3.99 -16.55
N ALA A 345 2.57 -5.03 -16.75
CA ALA A 345 1.47 -5.02 -17.68
C ALA A 345 0.18 -5.42 -17.00
N THR A 346 -0.92 -4.78 -17.37
CA THR A 346 -2.27 -5.12 -16.90
C THR A 346 -3.15 -5.42 -18.11
N LEU A 347 -3.83 -6.57 -18.08
CA LEU A 347 -4.82 -6.94 -19.07
C LEU A 347 -6.18 -6.41 -18.61
N TYR A 348 -6.82 -5.63 -19.47
CA TYR A 348 -8.17 -5.10 -19.28
C TYR A 348 -9.14 -5.78 -20.25
N GLY A 349 -10.40 -5.86 -19.84
CA GLY A 349 -11.48 -6.33 -20.71
C GLY A 349 -12.67 -5.39 -20.66
N ASN A 350 -13.30 -5.15 -21.82
CA ASN A 350 -14.62 -4.54 -21.86
C ASN A 350 -15.68 -5.46 -21.20
N GLU A 351 -16.93 -4.99 -21.10
CA GLU A 351 -18.01 -5.74 -20.45
C GLU A 351 -18.18 -7.16 -20.99
N ALA A 352 -18.18 -7.35 -22.32
CA ALA A 352 -18.29 -8.66 -22.96
C ALA A 352 -17.11 -9.59 -22.60
N ALA A 353 -15.88 -9.06 -22.58
CA ALA A 353 -14.71 -9.83 -22.20
C ALA A 353 -14.75 -10.23 -20.71
N ILE A 354 -15.16 -9.31 -19.83
CA ILE A 354 -15.24 -9.55 -18.39
C ILE A 354 -16.32 -10.57 -18.05
N ALA A 355 -17.46 -10.55 -18.74
CA ALA A 355 -18.51 -11.56 -18.56
C ALA A 355 -18.05 -12.99 -18.91
N ALA A 356 -17.05 -13.13 -19.79
CA ALA A 356 -16.47 -14.42 -20.15
C ALA A 356 -15.42 -14.93 -19.15
N VAL A 357 -14.84 -14.04 -18.34
CA VAL A 357 -13.81 -14.39 -17.36
C VAL A 357 -14.42 -15.14 -16.19
N GLN A 358 -13.82 -16.28 -15.84
CA GLN A 358 -14.18 -17.09 -14.67
C GLN A 358 -13.04 -17.04 -13.65
N PRO A 359 -13.01 -16.04 -12.74
CA PRO A 359 -11.92 -15.89 -11.78
C PRO A 359 -12.05 -16.83 -10.58
N ARG A 360 -13.19 -17.54 -10.46
CA ARG A 360 -13.54 -18.45 -9.38
C ARG A 360 -13.60 -19.89 -9.86
N GLY A 361 -13.36 -20.84 -8.97
CA GLY A 361 -13.42 -22.27 -9.26
C GLY A 361 -12.04 -22.92 -9.41
N GLY A 362 -12.00 -24.05 -10.13
CA GLY A 362 -10.85 -24.95 -10.29
C GLY A 362 -9.63 -24.34 -11.00
N ALA A 363 -8.76 -25.20 -11.56
CA ALA A 363 -7.59 -24.74 -12.29
C ALA A 363 -7.98 -23.75 -13.41
N PRO A 364 -7.18 -22.69 -13.67
CA PRO A 364 -7.50 -21.70 -14.70
C PRO A 364 -7.70 -22.39 -16.05
N THR A 365 -8.92 -22.34 -16.58
CA THR A 365 -9.20 -22.78 -17.96
C THR A 365 -8.92 -21.63 -18.93
N PRO A 366 -8.37 -21.90 -20.12
CA PRO A 366 -8.26 -20.88 -21.17
C PRO A 366 -9.59 -20.18 -21.39
N THR A 367 -9.61 -18.85 -21.30
CA THR A 367 -10.83 -18.08 -21.45
C THR A 367 -11.17 -17.97 -22.94
N THR A 368 -12.36 -18.42 -23.32
CA THR A 368 -12.88 -18.21 -24.67
C THR A 368 -13.70 -16.94 -24.68
N TYR A 369 -13.21 -15.94 -25.41
CA TYR A 369 -13.83 -14.62 -25.47
C TYR A 369 -14.89 -14.57 -26.58
N PRO A 370 -16.15 -14.21 -26.28
CA PRO A 370 -17.22 -14.14 -27.26
C PRO A 370 -17.04 -12.96 -28.23
N GLU A 371 -17.83 -12.94 -29.31
CA GLU A 371 -17.96 -11.79 -30.20
C GLU A 371 -18.30 -10.51 -29.41
N GLY A 372 -17.73 -9.38 -29.82
CA GLY A 372 -17.85 -8.09 -29.12
C GLY A 372 -16.86 -7.91 -27.96
N SER A 373 -16.08 -8.94 -27.61
CA SER A 373 -14.98 -8.80 -26.64
C SER A 373 -13.87 -7.93 -27.18
N VAL A 374 -13.39 -7.02 -26.34
CA VAL A 374 -12.17 -6.25 -26.58
C VAL A 374 -11.28 -6.38 -25.36
N LEU A 375 -10.06 -6.87 -25.60
CA LEU A 375 -9.00 -6.94 -24.61
C LEU A 375 -8.00 -5.83 -24.88
N ALA A 376 -7.44 -5.25 -23.82
CA ALA A 376 -6.35 -4.32 -23.91
C ALA A 376 -5.24 -4.71 -22.93
N LEU A 377 -4.07 -5.07 -23.44
CA LEU A 377 -2.87 -5.23 -22.63
C LEU A 377 -2.12 -3.91 -22.64
N VAL A 378 -2.02 -3.27 -21.49
CA VAL A 378 -1.26 -2.02 -21.32
C VAL A 378 0.01 -2.33 -20.55
N THR A 379 1.15 -1.91 -21.08
CA THR A 379 2.47 -2.13 -20.47
C THR A 379 3.09 -0.79 -20.10
N TRP A 380 3.57 -0.68 -18.87
CA TRP A 380 4.26 0.48 -18.33
C TRP A 380 5.67 0.11 -17.88
N VAL A 381 6.57 1.07 -17.93
CA VAL A 381 7.80 1.03 -17.12
C VAL A 381 7.41 1.05 -15.64
N GLN A 382 8.16 0.35 -14.78
CA GLN A 382 7.99 0.44 -13.33
C GLN A 382 8.83 1.56 -12.75
N ARG A 383 8.26 2.32 -11.80
CA ARG A 383 9.02 3.19 -10.89
C ARG A 383 8.81 2.79 -9.45
N GLU A 384 9.78 3.10 -8.59
CA GLU A 384 9.60 2.98 -7.14
C GLU A 384 8.45 3.89 -6.68
N ASP A 385 7.64 3.38 -5.76
CA ASP A 385 6.53 4.11 -5.16
C ASP A 385 7.09 5.18 -4.20
N PRO A 386 6.82 6.48 -4.44
CA PRO A 386 7.31 7.55 -3.58
C PRO A 386 6.70 7.49 -2.16
N HIS A 387 5.52 6.90 -2.00
CA HIS A 387 4.85 6.79 -0.71
C HIS A 387 5.13 5.46 0.01
N TRP A 388 5.70 4.48 -0.68
CA TRP A 388 5.96 3.18 -0.09
C TRP A 388 7.28 2.56 -0.58
N PHE A 389 8.30 2.57 0.28
CA PHE A 389 9.55 1.85 0.07
C PHE A 389 9.28 0.36 -0.17
N GLY A 390 9.90 -0.23 -1.20
CA GLY A 390 9.73 -1.64 -1.57
C GLY A 390 8.48 -1.93 -2.42
N GLY A 391 7.72 -0.89 -2.78
CA GLY A 391 6.69 -0.95 -3.80
C GLY A 391 7.16 -0.37 -5.13
N ARG A 392 6.71 -0.96 -6.24
CA ARG A 392 6.76 -0.37 -7.57
C ARG A 392 5.36 -0.18 -8.11
N ILE A 393 5.17 0.90 -8.83
CA ILE A 393 3.91 1.27 -9.50
C ILE A 393 4.16 1.53 -10.99
N PRO A 394 3.12 1.51 -11.82
CA PRO A 394 3.22 1.96 -13.21
C PRO A 394 3.83 3.36 -13.31
N ASP A 395 4.60 3.62 -14.36
CA ASP A 395 5.12 4.95 -14.74
C ASP A 395 4.78 5.23 -16.21
N SER A 396 5.74 5.59 -17.05
CA SER A 396 5.50 5.86 -18.47
C SER A 396 4.95 4.65 -19.22
N VAL A 397 3.90 4.88 -20.01
CA VAL A 397 3.29 3.85 -20.87
C VAL A 397 4.28 3.49 -21.99
N GLN A 398 4.59 2.20 -22.12
CA GLN A 398 5.46 1.68 -23.16
C GLN A 398 4.68 1.19 -24.38
N SER A 399 3.57 0.48 -24.15
CA SER A 399 2.72 -0.03 -25.21
C SER A 399 1.27 -0.23 -24.78
N VAL A 400 0.39 -0.19 -25.77
CA VAL A 400 -1.00 -0.66 -25.65
C VAL A 400 -1.28 -1.62 -26.80
N GLU A 401 -1.73 -2.83 -26.47
CA GLU A 401 -2.11 -3.86 -27.43
C GLU A 401 -3.60 -4.17 -27.29
N PHE A 402 -4.35 -4.02 -28.38
CA PHE A 402 -5.76 -4.38 -28.42
C PHE A 402 -5.95 -5.71 -29.16
N VAL A 403 -6.76 -6.59 -28.57
CA VAL A 403 -7.19 -7.84 -29.21
C VAL A 403 -8.70 -7.87 -29.29
N GLN A 404 -9.20 -8.11 -30.50
CA GLN A 404 -10.62 -8.27 -30.80
C GLN A 404 -10.84 -9.65 -31.40
N PRO A 405 -11.13 -10.67 -30.59
CA PRO A 405 -11.41 -12.01 -31.07
C PRO A 405 -12.53 -11.97 -32.12
N ASN A 406 -12.36 -12.71 -33.22
CA ASN A 406 -13.33 -12.79 -34.31
C ASN A 406 -13.55 -11.49 -35.11
N SER A 407 -12.66 -10.50 -34.99
CA SER A 407 -12.63 -9.29 -35.84
C SER A 407 -11.78 -9.49 -37.11
N GLN A 408 -12.08 -8.71 -38.16
CA GLN A 408 -11.23 -8.63 -39.36
C GLN A 408 -9.82 -8.12 -39.06
N ILE A 409 -9.69 -7.25 -38.04
CA ILE A 409 -8.41 -6.76 -37.53
C ILE A 409 -8.31 -7.24 -36.07
N PRO A 410 -7.85 -8.48 -35.86
CA PRO A 410 -7.92 -9.12 -34.54
C PRO A 410 -6.89 -8.57 -33.55
N TYR A 411 -5.87 -7.85 -34.03
CA TYR A 411 -4.79 -7.31 -33.20
C TYR A 411 -4.33 -5.94 -33.70
N ARG A 412 -4.13 -5.01 -32.76
CA ARG A 412 -3.56 -3.67 -33.02
C ARG A 412 -2.58 -3.32 -31.90
N ARG A 413 -1.46 -2.69 -32.23
CA ARG A 413 -0.42 -2.29 -31.28
C ARG A 413 -0.13 -0.81 -31.39
N PHE A 414 0.05 -0.16 -30.25
CA PHE A 414 0.37 1.26 -30.12
C PHE A 414 1.64 1.39 -29.25
N THR A 415 2.65 2.09 -29.75
CA THR A 415 3.96 2.24 -29.06
C THR A 415 4.55 3.63 -29.23
N GLY A 416 5.66 3.89 -28.53
CA GLY A 416 6.34 5.18 -28.53
C GLY A 416 5.65 6.21 -27.65
N SER A 417 6.27 7.38 -27.49
CA SER A 417 5.78 8.43 -26.58
C SER A 417 4.39 8.97 -26.94
N ALA A 418 4.03 8.96 -28.23
CA ALA A 418 2.71 9.37 -28.71
C ALA A 418 1.67 8.23 -28.71
N LEU A 419 2.09 6.99 -28.40
CA LEU A 419 1.31 5.76 -28.59
C LEU A 419 0.65 5.74 -29.98
N ALA A 420 1.46 5.92 -31.01
CA ALA A 420 1.00 5.82 -32.40
C ALA A 420 0.80 4.34 -32.77
N GLU A 421 -0.16 4.07 -33.65
CA GLU A 421 -0.37 2.72 -34.15
C GLU A 421 0.85 2.26 -34.96
N ASP A 422 1.31 1.06 -34.63
CA ASP A 422 2.41 0.38 -35.29
C ASP A 422 1.86 -0.87 -35.99
N ILE A 423 2.12 -0.96 -37.30
CA ILE A 423 1.75 -2.11 -38.12
C ILE A 423 2.73 -3.24 -37.82
N ALA A 424 2.35 -4.11 -36.89
CA ALA A 424 3.10 -5.32 -36.61
C ALA A 424 3.09 -6.29 -37.81
N ASP A 425 4.20 -7.00 -38.03
CA ASP A 425 4.24 -8.15 -38.93
C ASP A 425 3.10 -9.14 -38.60
N PRO A 426 2.39 -9.70 -39.59
CA PRO A 426 1.24 -10.57 -39.34
C PRO A 426 1.53 -11.78 -38.42
N THR A 427 2.74 -12.32 -38.49
CA THR A 427 3.18 -13.44 -37.63
C THR A 427 3.32 -12.97 -36.19
N ILE A 428 3.95 -11.80 -35.99
CA ILE A 428 4.08 -11.18 -34.67
C ILE A 428 2.70 -10.86 -34.11
N ALA A 429 1.82 -10.24 -34.90
CA ALA A 429 0.46 -9.93 -34.50
C ALA A 429 -0.31 -11.18 -34.02
N THR A 430 -0.20 -12.28 -34.76
CA THR A 430 -0.82 -13.57 -34.39
C THR A 430 -0.29 -14.10 -33.07
N HIS A 431 1.04 -14.15 -32.88
CA HIS A 431 1.65 -14.63 -31.64
C HIS A 431 1.29 -13.75 -30.44
N ARG A 432 1.24 -12.43 -30.62
CA ARG A 432 0.84 -11.50 -29.57
C ARG A 432 -0.63 -11.65 -29.21
N ALA A 433 -1.53 -11.80 -30.19
CA ALA A 433 -2.95 -12.06 -29.93
C ALA A 433 -3.14 -13.36 -29.12
N ILE A 434 -2.43 -14.44 -29.47
CA ILE A 434 -2.44 -15.70 -28.72
C ILE A 434 -1.91 -15.49 -27.29
N PHE A 435 -0.82 -14.75 -27.12
CA PHE A 435 -0.28 -14.44 -25.80
C PHE A 435 -1.26 -13.66 -24.93
N VAL A 436 -1.86 -12.59 -25.46
CA VAL A 436 -2.81 -11.74 -24.71
C VAL A 436 -4.05 -12.53 -24.30
N THR A 437 -4.58 -13.38 -25.18
CA THR A 437 -5.77 -14.19 -24.90
C THR A 437 -5.50 -15.39 -24.00
N SER A 438 -4.25 -15.85 -23.89
CA SER A 438 -3.86 -16.95 -22.99
C SER A 438 -3.58 -16.52 -21.55
N LEU A 439 -3.53 -15.21 -21.27
CA LEU A 439 -3.33 -14.69 -19.91
C LEU A 439 -4.49 -15.11 -19.01
N ALA A 440 -4.20 -15.94 -18.02
CA ALA A 440 -5.18 -16.39 -17.03
C ALA A 440 -5.63 -15.22 -16.13
N PRO A 441 -6.92 -15.14 -15.77
CA PRO A 441 -7.42 -14.15 -14.83
C PRO A 441 -6.81 -14.33 -13.45
N ALA A 442 -6.63 -13.22 -12.72
CA ALA A 442 -6.25 -13.28 -11.32
C ALA A 442 -7.38 -13.94 -10.50
N ARG A 443 -7.03 -14.91 -9.64
CA ARG A 443 -8.01 -15.74 -8.93
C ARG A 443 -8.73 -14.95 -7.83
N LEU A 444 -10.04 -15.13 -7.72
CA LEU A 444 -10.85 -14.48 -6.68
C LEU A 444 -11.56 -15.53 -5.78
N PRO A 445 -11.92 -15.16 -4.55
CA PRO A 445 -12.66 -15.99 -3.59
C PRO A 445 -14.09 -16.37 -4.02
#